data_AF-A0A958Y203-F1
#
_entry.id   AF-A0A958Y203-F1
#
_cell.length_a   1.000
_cell.length_b   1.000
_cell.length_c   1.000
_cell.angle_alpha   90.00
_cell.angle_beta   90.00
_cell.angle_gamma   90.00
#
_symmetry.space_group_name_H-M   'P 1'
#
loop_
_entity.id
_entity.type
_entity.pdbx_description
1 polymer ?
#
loop_
_entity_poly.entity_id
_entity_poly.type
_entity_poly.pdbx_seq_one_letter_code
_entity_poly.pdbx_strand_id
1 'polypeptide(L)'
;MEQFKQKKYLIVVGGPTASGKTAFAIRLARHFGTAVVSADSRQFYREMNIGTAKPTAEELAQAPHYLINSLSIEEEYSVGDFERDALQLLDQLFQQQDVAILAGGSGLYIKALCEGLDEFPEVSTAIRQAVEQEYQKKGLAFLQEEVARNDPDYYEEVDRQNPHRLIRALSVFRASGQPFSSFRKAHNQPRPFTPIYLQLHRPRRELYERINRRVEIMAGEGLLEEARSLYPQRELSALQTVGYQELFAHFDSKLSQEEALVLIQRNTRRYAKRQLTWYRRDGHWKLLRPDDWEFALQYIEAARTQGVRIRQRPSPASGREALELSLLGNGQERASLLFSESKQETLLQGPFLQGPADNWAGEVLIHQGALLAEERQLTAFSPSGTELFHEVCVVESSGKELLPGWMAPAWQAFSAKFPQALILKLNLKPG
;
A
#
# COMPACT_ATOMS: atom_id res chain seq x y z
N MET A 1 15.11 33.14 3.24
CA MET A 1 13.88 32.65 3.88
C MET A 1 13.27 31.62 2.94
N GLU A 2 13.59 30.34 3.11
CA GLU A 2 12.80 29.27 2.49
C GLU A 2 11.44 29.27 3.19
N GLN A 3 10.38 29.65 2.46
CA GLN A 3 9.02 29.36 2.92
C GLN A 3 8.93 27.85 3.10
N PHE A 4 8.64 27.38 4.31
CA PHE A 4 8.30 25.99 4.58
C PHE A 4 7.05 25.65 3.75
N LYS A 5 7.24 25.15 2.53
CA LYS A 5 6.13 24.72 1.67
C LYS A 5 5.41 23.61 2.42
N GLN A 6 4.16 23.86 2.77
CA GLN A 6 3.34 22.96 3.58
C GLN A 6 3.27 21.60 2.89
N LYS A 7 3.77 20.56 3.55
CA LYS A 7 3.89 19.21 2.97
C LYS A 7 2.50 18.62 2.75
N LYS A 8 2.26 18.13 1.52
CA LYS A 8 1.03 17.43 1.13
C LYS A 8 1.20 15.93 1.34
N TYR A 9 0.14 15.26 1.78
CA TYR A 9 0.15 13.83 2.11
C TYR A 9 -0.97 13.08 1.39
N LEU A 10 -0.63 11.94 0.81
CA LEU A 10 -1.59 11.03 0.19
C LEU A 10 -1.70 9.77 1.05
N ILE A 11 -2.81 9.59 1.78
CA ILE A 11 -3.04 8.38 2.56
C ILE A 11 -3.55 7.29 1.61
N VAL A 12 -2.74 6.26 1.39
CA VAL A 12 -3.02 5.16 0.47
C VAL A 12 -3.60 3.98 1.24
N VAL A 13 -4.89 3.69 1.04
CA VAL A 13 -5.61 2.56 1.63
C VAL A 13 -5.68 1.42 0.61
N GLY A 14 -4.73 0.50 0.72
CA GLY A 14 -4.63 -0.74 -0.05
C GLY A 14 -5.22 -1.95 0.68
N GLY A 15 -5.31 -3.07 -0.04
CA GLY A 15 -5.75 -4.37 0.50
C GLY A 15 -6.59 -5.16 -0.51
N PRO A 16 -6.80 -6.48 -0.26
CA PRO A 16 -7.57 -7.32 -1.17
C PRO A 16 -9.05 -6.91 -1.23
N THR A 17 -9.77 -7.34 -2.27
CA THR A 17 -11.23 -7.22 -2.31
C THR A 17 -11.88 -7.82 -1.05
N ALA A 18 -13.00 -7.27 -0.61
CA ALA A 18 -13.70 -7.61 0.64
C ALA A 18 -12.95 -7.34 1.97
N SER A 19 -11.77 -6.67 1.96
CA SER A 19 -11.07 -6.29 3.19
C SER A 19 -11.72 -5.16 4.00
N GLY A 20 -12.56 -4.32 3.37
CA GLY A 20 -13.21 -3.17 4.02
C GLY A 20 -12.62 -1.79 3.68
N LYS A 21 -11.85 -1.69 2.59
CA LYS A 21 -11.21 -0.43 2.13
C LYS A 21 -12.17 0.75 2.04
N THR A 22 -13.33 0.57 1.41
CA THR A 22 -14.31 1.64 1.18
C THR A 22 -14.73 2.29 2.49
N ALA A 23 -15.26 1.51 3.44
CA ALA A 23 -15.70 2.00 4.74
C ALA A 23 -14.55 2.68 5.52
N PHE A 24 -13.35 2.10 5.48
CA PHE A 24 -12.18 2.68 6.14
C PHE A 24 -11.73 4.01 5.51
N ALA A 25 -11.72 4.09 4.18
CA ALA A 25 -11.38 5.30 3.43
C ALA A 25 -12.40 6.42 3.66
N ILE A 26 -13.70 6.09 3.72
CA ILE A 26 -14.76 7.04 4.09
C ILE A 26 -14.54 7.57 5.50
N ARG A 27 -14.23 6.69 6.46
CA ARG A 27 -13.95 7.09 7.85
C ARG A 27 -12.75 8.04 7.93
N LEU A 28 -11.68 7.76 7.18
CA LEU A 28 -10.54 8.68 7.06
C LEU A 28 -10.92 10.01 6.40
N ALA A 29 -11.72 9.98 5.34
CA ALA A 29 -12.12 11.17 4.60
C ALA A 29 -12.92 12.13 5.46
N ARG A 30 -13.86 11.58 6.25
CA ARG A 30 -14.61 12.34 7.25
C ARG A 30 -13.72 12.87 8.37
N HIS A 31 -12.75 12.10 8.83
CA HIS A 31 -11.83 12.53 9.89
C HIS A 31 -10.94 13.69 9.45
N PHE A 32 -10.40 13.65 8.24
CA PHE A 32 -9.52 14.69 7.70
C PHE A 32 -10.25 15.79 6.93
N GLY A 33 -11.59 15.71 6.80
CA GLY A 33 -12.37 16.69 6.03
C GLY A 33 -11.98 16.75 4.55
N THR A 34 -11.65 15.61 3.95
CA THR A 34 -11.12 15.51 2.58
C THR A 34 -11.92 14.52 1.72
N ALA A 35 -11.43 14.21 0.53
CA ALA A 35 -12.03 13.32 -0.45
C ALA A 35 -11.28 11.99 -0.61
N VAL A 36 -11.98 11.01 -1.17
CA VAL A 36 -11.43 9.72 -1.60
C VAL A 36 -11.26 9.71 -3.11
N VAL A 37 -10.04 9.40 -3.57
CA VAL A 37 -9.74 9.09 -4.97
C VAL A 37 -9.74 7.57 -5.12
N SER A 38 -10.56 7.03 -6.02
CA SER A 38 -10.59 5.59 -6.27
C SER A 38 -9.40 5.15 -7.12
N ALA A 39 -8.70 4.11 -6.67
CA ALA A 39 -7.70 3.35 -7.43
C ALA A 39 -8.18 1.91 -7.66
N ASP A 40 -9.46 1.75 -8.00
CA ASP A 40 -10.04 0.47 -8.43
C ASP A 40 -10.51 0.58 -9.88
N SER A 41 -9.71 0.00 -10.78
CA SER A 41 -9.90 0.09 -12.24
C SER A 41 -11.21 -0.49 -12.76
N ARG A 42 -12.02 -1.15 -11.93
CA ARG A 42 -13.36 -1.62 -12.31
C ARG A 42 -14.46 -0.65 -11.91
N GLN A 43 -14.24 0.15 -10.86
CA GLN A 43 -15.24 1.08 -10.33
C GLN A 43 -15.32 2.38 -11.14
N PHE A 44 -14.40 2.58 -12.08
CA PHE A 44 -14.36 3.74 -12.96
C PHE A 44 -15.58 3.76 -13.90
N TYR A 45 -16.08 2.58 -14.30
CA TYR A 45 -17.12 2.43 -15.32
C TYR A 45 -18.52 2.58 -14.74
N ARG A 46 -19.34 3.45 -15.35
CA ARG A 46 -20.73 3.76 -14.92
C ARG A 46 -21.64 2.54 -14.98
N GLU A 47 -21.47 1.73 -16.01
CA GLU A 47 -22.35 0.62 -16.35
C GLU A 47 -22.10 -0.61 -15.46
N MET A 48 -20.94 -0.68 -14.79
CA MET A 48 -20.53 -1.81 -13.97
C MET A 48 -20.67 -1.50 -12.46
N ASN A 49 -21.79 -1.84 -11.82
CA ASN A 49 -22.09 -1.48 -10.43
C ASN A 49 -21.95 -2.67 -9.46
N ILE A 50 -22.82 -3.66 -9.60
CA ILE A 50 -22.95 -4.79 -8.66
C ILE A 50 -21.71 -5.68 -8.74
N GLY A 51 -21.33 -6.09 -9.96
CA GLY A 51 -20.19 -7.00 -10.19
C GLY A 51 -18.83 -6.41 -9.80
N THR A 52 -18.74 -5.09 -9.60
CA THR A 52 -17.50 -4.39 -9.23
C THR A 52 -17.46 -4.00 -7.76
N ALA A 53 -18.50 -4.35 -6.99
CA ALA A 53 -18.67 -3.94 -5.60
C ALA A 53 -18.50 -2.42 -5.44
N LYS A 54 -19.09 -1.64 -6.35
CA LYS A 54 -19.06 -0.18 -6.31
C LYS A 54 -19.69 0.30 -4.98
N PRO A 55 -19.14 1.35 -4.34
CA PRO A 55 -19.74 1.89 -3.14
C PRO A 55 -21.21 2.28 -3.37
N THR A 56 -22.08 2.02 -2.40
CA THR A 56 -23.51 2.34 -2.54
C THR A 56 -23.74 3.85 -2.51
N ALA A 57 -24.94 4.30 -2.88
CA ALA A 57 -25.29 5.72 -2.80
C ALA A 57 -25.14 6.27 -1.37
N GLU A 58 -25.46 5.47 -0.35
CA GLU A 58 -25.30 5.83 1.06
C GLU A 58 -23.82 5.92 1.48
N GLU A 59 -22.95 5.09 0.93
CA GLU A 59 -21.50 5.19 1.16
C GLU A 59 -20.91 6.41 0.44
N LEU A 60 -21.30 6.66 -0.81
CA LEU A 60 -20.86 7.81 -1.59
C LEU A 60 -21.34 9.15 -1.00
N ALA A 61 -22.50 9.16 -0.33
CA ALA A 61 -23.02 10.35 0.34
C ALA A 61 -22.23 10.73 1.60
N GLN A 62 -21.43 9.82 2.18
CA GLN A 62 -20.70 10.06 3.42
C GLN A 62 -19.38 10.82 3.23
N ALA A 63 -18.81 10.83 2.03
CA ALA A 63 -17.60 11.57 1.68
C ALA A 63 -17.52 11.77 0.15
N PRO A 64 -16.92 12.86 -0.35
CA PRO A 64 -16.68 13.02 -1.78
C PRO A 64 -15.79 11.88 -2.31
N HIS A 65 -16.21 11.27 -3.42
CA HIS A 65 -15.44 10.25 -4.13
C HIS A 65 -15.17 10.68 -5.57
N TYR A 66 -13.95 10.45 -6.04
CA TYR A 66 -13.53 10.73 -7.40
C TYR A 66 -13.09 9.46 -8.13
N LEU A 67 -13.13 9.52 -9.46
CA LEU A 67 -12.81 8.43 -10.37
C LEU A 67 -13.69 7.18 -10.17
N ILE A 68 -14.87 7.34 -9.58
CA ILE A 68 -15.94 6.35 -9.62
C ILE A 68 -16.98 6.88 -10.60
N ASN A 69 -17.53 6.02 -11.47
CA ASN A 69 -18.49 6.45 -12.50
C ASN A 69 -17.94 7.54 -13.45
N SER A 70 -16.63 7.62 -13.60
CA SER A 70 -15.96 8.63 -14.43
C SER A 70 -15.93 8.28 -15.91
N LEU A 71 -16.11 7.00 -16.26
CA LEU A 71 -15.96 6.47 -17.62
C LEU A 71 -17.16 5.61 -18.03
N SER A 72 -17.38 5.50 -19.33
CA SER A 72 -18.16 4.43 -19.95
C SER A 72 -17.27 3.23 -20.25
N ILE A 73 -17.83 2.02 -20.23
CA ILE A 73 -17.15 0.79 -20.66
C ILE A 73 -16.64 0.83 -22.11
N GLU A 74 -17.16 1.74 -22.94
CA GLU A 74 -16.71 1.95 -24.32
C GLU A 74 -15.46 2.83 -24.43
N GLU A 75 -15.09 3.54 -23.34
CA GLU A 75 -13.91 4.41 -23.31
C GLU A 75 -12.64 3.60 -23.02
N GLU A 76 -11.61 3.80 -23.83
CA GLU A 76 -10.29 3.25 -23.54
C GLU A 76 -9.65 4.03 -22.39
N TYR A 77 -9.18 3.31 -21.36
CA TYR A 77 -8.54 3.92 -20.21
C TYR A 77 -7.32 3.12 -19.74
N SER A 78 -6.15 3.73 -19.82
CA SER A 78 -4.90 3.12 -19.41
C SER A 78 -4.51 3.51 -17.99
N VAL A 79 -3.52 2.79 -17.45
CA VAL A 79 -2.89 3.17 -16.18
C VAL A 79 -2.16 4.52 -16.27
N GLY A 80 -1.67 4.91 -17.45
CA GLY A 80 -1.06 6.22 -17.68
C GLY A 80 -2.10 7.34 -17.70
N ASP A 81 -3.29 7.08 -18.24
CA ASP A 81 -4.42 8.01 -18.17
C ASP A 81 -4.85 8.24 -16.73
N PHE A 82 -4.98 7.15 -15.96
CA PHE A 82 -5.25 7.24 -14.52
C PHE A 82 -4.21 8.07 -13.78
N GLU A 83 -2.92 7.83 -14.02
CA GLU A 83 -1.85 8.59 -13.36
C GLU A 83 -2.00 10.09 -13.63
N ARG A 84 -2.15 10.48 -14.89
CA ARG A 84 -2.29 11.87 -15.30
C ARG A 84 -3.54 12.52 -14.69
N ASP A 85 -4.69 11.87 -14.81
CA ASP A 85 -5.97 12.41 -14.36
C ASP A 85 -6.01 12.50 -12.81
N ALA A 86 -5.48 11.48 -12.12
CA ALA A 86 -5.42 11.46 -10.67
C ALA A 86 -4.42 12.49 -10.12
N LEU A 87 -3.28 12.72 -10.78
CA LEU A 87 -2.35 13.80 -10.41
C LEU A 87 -2.99 15.17 -10.56
N GLN A 88 -3.67 15.42 -11.69
CA GLN A 88 -4.37 16.69 -11.91
C GLN A 88 -5.46 16.93 -10.85
N LEU A 89 -6.21 15.87 -10.49
CA LEU A 89 -7.20 15.94 -9.43
C LEU A 89 -6.57 16.20 -8.06
N LEU A 90 -5.47 15.51 -7.73
CA LEU A 90 -4.77 15.71 -6.47
C LEU A 90 -4.20 17.12 -6.35
N ASP A 91 -3.70 17.70 -7.45
CA ASP A 91 -3.24 19.09 -7.47
C ASP A 91 -4.37 20.05 -7.12
N GLN A 92 -5.61 19.80 -7.58
CA GLN A 92 -6.78 20.59 -7.21
C GLN A 92 -7.17 20.39 -5.75
N LEU A 93 -7.22 19.14 -5.27
CA LEU A 93 -7.56 18.83 -3.87
C LEU A 93 -6.55 19.44 -2.90
N PHE A 94 -5.26 19.41 -3.25
CA PHE A 94 -4.20 19.95 -2.43
C PHE A 94 -4.14 21.49 -2.39
N GLN A 95 -4.92 22.19 -3.22
CA GLN A 95 -5.11 23.64 -3.06
C GLN A 95 -5.95 23.97 -1.82
N GLN A 96 -6.84 23.06 -1.41
CA GLN A 96 -7.77 23.27 -0.30
C GLN A 96 -7.40 22.47 0.96
N GLN A 97 -6.76 21.32 0.78
CA GLN A 97 -6.44 20.38 1.85
C GLN A 97 -4.94 20.03 1.83
N ASP A 98 -4.40 19.58 2.97
CA ASP A 98 -3.03 19.01 3.03
C ASP A 98 -3.01 17.49 2.91
N VAL A 99 -4.18 16.86 3.01
CA VAL A 99 -4.36 15.42 3.02
C VAL A 99 -5.40 15.05 1.98
N ALA A 100 -5.09 14.04 1.18
CA ALA A 100 -6.04 13.35 0.31
C ALA A 100 -5.95 11.85 0.58
N ILE A 101 -6.99 11.09 0.20
CA ILE A 101 -7.04 9.65 0.41
C ILE A 101 -7.13 8.96 -0.94
N LEU A 102 -6.24 8.00 -1.18
CA LEU A 102 -6.32 7.08 -2.30
C LEU A 102 -6.81 5.72 -1.78
N ALA A 103 -7.89 5.17 -2.32
CA ALA A 103 -8.42 3.88 -1.89
C ALA A 103 -8.60 2.94 -3.07
N GLY A 104 -8.04 1.72 -3.00
CA GLY A 104 -8.15 0.82 -4.15
C GLY A 104 -7.47 -0.53 -3.99
N GLY A 105 -7.87 -1.47 -4.85
CA GLY A 105 -7.28 -2.80 -4.94
C GLY A 105 -6.36 -3.00 -6.15
N SER A 106 -6.27 -2.02 -7.05
CA SER A 106 -5.46 -2.12 -8.27
C SER A 106 -4.04 -1.65 -8.00
N GLY A 107 -3.19 -2.57 -7.53
CA GLY A 107 -1.81 -2.27 -7.14
C GLY A 107 -0.96 -1.56 -8.20
N LEU A 108 -1.17 -1.86 -9.48
CA LEU A 108 -0.49 -1.17 -10.59
C LEU A 108 -0.89 0.31 -10.69
N TYR A 109 -2.16 0.63 -10.44
CA TYR A 109 -2.69 2.01 -10.47
C TYR A 109 -2.16 2.81 -9.29
N ILE A 110 -2.16 2.21 -8.10
CA ILE A 110 -1.55 2.81 -6.90
C ILE A 110 -0.07 3.10 -7.15
N LYS A 111 0.66 2.11 -7.68
CA LYS A 111 2.09 2.24 -8.00
C LYS A 111 2.33 3.37 -9.00
N ALA A 112 1.58 3.38 -10.11
CA ALA A 112 1.66 4.43 -11.12
C ALA A 112 1.52 5.82 -10.48
N LEU A 113 0.46 6.05 -9.72
CA LEU A 113 0.23 7.35 -9.09
C LEU A 113 1.31 7.73 -8.05
N CYS A 114 1.79 6.77 -7.26
CA CYS A 114 2.69 7.09 -6.15
C CYS A 114 4.18 7.11 -6.53
N GLU A 115 4.58 6.33 -7.54
CA GLU A 115 6.00 6.13 -7.91
C GLU A 115 6.31 6.64 -9.33
N GLY A 116 5.30 6.72 -10.20
CA GLY A 116 5.49 7.00 -11.63
C GLY A 116 5.36 5.74 -12.49
N LEU A 117 5.21 5.97 -13.79
CA LEU A 117 5.34 4.93 -14.80
C LEU A 117 6.56 5.19 -15.68
N ASP A 118 7.12 4.09 -16.20
CA ASP A 118 8.05 4.13 -17.31
C ASP A 118 7.35 4.72 -18.55
N GLU A 119 8.01 5.68 -19.19
CA GLU A 119 7.54 6.24 -20.46
C GLU A 119 7.84 5.27 -21.60
N PHE A 120 6.79 4.77 -22.22
CA PHE A 120 6.88 3.93 -23.42
C PHE A 120 6.40 4.71 -24.64
N PRO A 121 6.94 4.43 -25.84
CA PRO A 121 6.46 5.01 -27.09
C PRO A 121 5.01 4.60 -27.34
N GLU A 122 4.25 5.46 -28.01
CA GLU A 122 2.93 5.09 -28.49
C GLU A 122 3.03 3.96 -29.51
N VAL A 123 2.27 2.89 -29.28
CA VAL A 123 2.19 1.74 -30.17
C VAL A 123 0.86 1.82 -30.90
N SER A 124 0.91 2.02 -32.22
CA SER A 124 -0.31 2.07 -33.03
C SER A 124 -1.08 0.75 -32.98
N THR A 125 -2.41 0.84 -33.06
CA THR A 125 -3.29 -0.33 -33.08
C THR A 125 -2.92 -1.30 -34.19
N ALA A 126 -2.47 -0.80 -35.34
CA ALA A 126 -2.03 -1.61 -36.47
C ALA A 126 -0.80 -2.48 -36.13
N ILE A 127 0.20 -1.94 -35.43
CA ILE A 127 1.39 -2.71 -35.01
C ILE A 127 0.97 -3.80 -34.03
N ARG A 128 0.16 -3.44 -33.02
CA ARG A 128 -0.30 -4.39 -32.01
C ARG A 128 -1.13 -5.52 -32.64
N GLN A 129 -2.03 -5.20 -33.55
CA GLN A 129 -2.83 -6.18 -34.29
C GLN A 129 -1.97 -7.08 -35.17
N ALA A 130 -0.95 -6.54 -35.83
CA ALA A 130 -0.04 -7.35 -36.63
C ALA A 130 0.71 -8.38 -35.77
N VAL A 131 1.24 -7.97 -34.61
CA VAL A 131 1.92 -8.87 -33.66
C VAL A 131 0.94 -9.94 -33.13
N GLU A 132 -0.28 -9.55 -32.79
CA GLU A 132 -1.32 -10.48 -32.34
C GLU A 132 -1.68 -11.50 -33.43
N GLN A 133 -1.85 -11.06 -34.69
CA GLN A 133 -2.12 -11.96 -35.82
C GLN A 133 -0.98 -12.96 -36.06
N GLU A 134 0.27 -12.55 -35.89
CA GLU A 134 1.41 -13.44 -35.97
C GLU A 134 1.45 -14.44 -34.82
N TYR A 135 1.12 -14.01 -33.61
CA TYR A 135 0.96 -14.90 -32.46
C TYR A 135 -0.13 -15.95 -32.71
N GLN A 136 -1.30 -15.55 -33.24
CA GLN A 136 -2.37 -16.48 -33.58
C GLN A 136 -1.96 -17.51 -34.65
N LYS A 137 -1.09 -17.13 -35.59
CA LYS A 137 -0.63 -18.02 -36.68
C LYS A 137 0.56 -18.91 -36.27
N LYS A 138 1.52 -18.37 -35.52
CA LYS A 138 2.83 -19.00 -35.24
C LYS A 138 2.98 -19.48 -33.80
N GLY A 139 2.06 -19.11 -32.91
CA GLY A 139 2.05 -19.52 -31.52
C GLY A 139 3.06 -18.80 -30.62
N LEU A 140 3.15 -19.27 -29.37
CA LEU A 140 3.97 -18.66 -28.32
C LEU A 140 5.47 -18.73 -28.62
N ALA A 141 5.94 -19.80 -29.25
CA ALA A 141 7.35 -20.00 -29.57
C ALA A 141 7.90 -18.84 -30.43
N PHE A 142 7.11 -18.37 -31.40
CA PHE A 142 7.46 -17.20 -32.21
C PHE A 142 7.68 -15.95 -31.35
N LEU A 143 6.79 -15.65 -30.41
CA LEU A 143 6.95 -14.51 -29.52
C LEU A 143 8.19 -14.63 -28.65
N GLN A 144 8.48 -15.83 -28.15
CA GLN A 144 9.65 -16.10 -27.33
C GLN A 144 10.94 -15.88 -28.13
N GLU A 145 11.03 -16.42 -29.35
CA GLU A 145 12.18 -16.26 -30.23
C GLU A 145 12.41 -14.80 -30.63
N GLU A 146 11.36 -14.08 -31.00
CA GLU A 146 11.47 -12.67 -31.40
C GLU A 146 11.88 -11.77 -30.22
N VAL A 147 11.31 -11.98 -29.03
CA VAL A 147 11.72 -11.20 -27.85
C VAL A 147 13.15 -11.57 -27.44
N ALA A 148 13.52 -12.85 -27.43
CA ALA A 148 14.89 -13.26 -27.10
C ALA A 148 15.94 -12.69 -28.06
N ARG A 149 15.61 -12.57 -29.36
CA ARG A 149 16.51 -12.00 -30.37
C ARG A 149 16.67 -10.49 -30.24
N ASN A 150 15.58 -9.77 -29.98
CA ASN A 150 15.56 -8.31 -30.04
C ASN A 150 15.73 -7.63 -28.66
N ASP A 151 15.46 -8.34 -27.57
CA ASP A 151 15.57 -7.85 -26.19
C ASP A 151 15.90 -8.99 -25.22
N PRO A 152 17.17 -9.49 -25.24
CA PRO A 152 17.60 -10.60 -24.41
C PRO A 152 17.50 -10.28 -22.91
N ASP A 153 17.74 -9.03 -22.52
CA ASP A 153 17.67 -8.58 -21.12
C ASP A 153 16.24 -8.71 -20.59
N TYR A 154 15.24 -8.24 -21.33
CA TYR A 154 13.84 -8.41 -20.93
C TYR A 154 13.39 -9.87 -20.98
N TYR A 155 13.91 -10.67 -21.91
CA TYR A 155 13.57 -12.10 -22.04
C TYR A 155 13.97 -12.93 -20.81
N GLU A 156 15.05 -12.55 -20.12
CA GLU A 156 15.46 -13.18 -18.87
C GLU A 156 14.54 -12.86 -17.69
N GLU A 157 13.93 -11.69 -17.67
CA GLU A 157 13.06 -11.25 -16.56
C GLU A 157 11.58 -11.59 -16.75
N VAL A 158 11.12 -11.62 -18.00
CA VAL A 158 9.70 -11.75 -18.32
C VAL A 158 9.18 -13.16 -18.04
N ASP A 159 7.90 -13.24 -17.66
CA ASP A 159 7.19 -14.52 -17.68
C ASP A 159 6.98 -14.95 -19.15
N ARG A 160 7.84 -15.86 -19.60
CA ARG A 160 7.89 -16.39 -20.98
C ARG A 160 6.63 -17.15 -21.37
N GLN A 161 5.79 -17.52 -20.41
CA GLN A 161 4.50 -18.19 -20.65
C GLN A 161 3.34 -17.19 -20.75
N ASN A 162 3.60 -15.90 -20.64
CA ASN A 162 2.60 -14.85 -20.71
C ASN A 162 2.63 -14.14 -22.09
N PRO A 163 1.77 -14.54 -23.05
CA PRO A 163 1.79 -13.98 -24.39
C PRO A 163 1.55 -12.48 -24.39
N HIS A 164 0.68 -11.94 -23.53
CA HIS A 164 0.42 -10.50 -23.47
C HIS A 164 1.67 -9.68 -23.14
N ARG A 165 2.56 -10.19 -22.27
CA ARG A 165 3.81 -9.51 -21.93
C ARG A 165 4.81 -9.52 -23.08
N LEU A 166 4.89 -10.62 -23.82
CA LEU A 166 5.76 -10.75 -24.99
C LEU A 166 5.24 -9.92 -26.17
N ILE A 167 3.93 -9.96 -26.43
CA ILE A 167 3.28 -9.12 -27.45
C ILE A 167 3.52 -7.64 -27.16
N ARG A 168 3.38 -7.20 -25.91
CA ARG A 168 3.68 -5.80 -25.53
C ARG A 168 5.12 -5.42 -25.84
N ALA A 169 6.09 -6.24 -25.44
CA ALA A 169 7.50 -5.92 -25.66
C ALA A 169 7.88 -5.92 -27.15
N LEU A 170 7.40 -6.90 -27.91
CA LEU A 170 7.62 -6.96 -29.35
C LEU A 170 6.93 -5.80 -30.07
N SER A 171 5.73 -5.40 -29.63
CA SER A 171 5.02 -4.25 -30.22
C SER A 171 5.75 -2.93 -29.96
N VAL A 172 6.30 -2.74 -28.75
CA VAL A 172 7.14 -1.58 -28.42
C VAL A 172 8.39 -1.57 -29.28
N PHE A 173 9.10 -2.70 -29.37
CA PHE A 173 10.29 -2.81 -30.20
C PHE A 173 10.01 -2.49 -31.68
N ARG A 174 8.89 -2.99 -32.24
CA ARG A 174 8.50 -2.69 -33.62
C ARG A 174 8.09 -1.24 -33.84
N ALA A 175 7.54 -0.58 -32.83
CA ALA A 175 7.15 0.82 -32.90
C ALA A 175 8.36 1.77 -32.80
N SER A 176 9.32 1.49 -31.93
CA SER A 176 10.45 2.39 -31.66
C SER A 176 11.79 1.98 -32.26
N GLY A 177 11.94 0.72 -32.65
CA GLY A 177 13.23 0.12 -32.99
C GLY A 177 14.16 -0.13 -31.79
N GLN A 178 13.70 0.13 -30.57
CA GLN A 178 14.50 0.00 -29.35
C GLN A 178 13.97 -1.13 -28.44
N PRO A 179 14.85 -1.86 -27.73
CA PRO A 179 14.43 -2.91 -26.78
C PRO A 179 13.46 -2.38 -25.72
N PHE A 180 12.50 -3.20 -25.30
CA PHE A 180 11.54 -2.87 -24.24
C PHE A 180 12.24 -2.57 -22.90
N SER A 181 13.31 -3.31 -22.59
CA SER A 181 14.19 -3.09 -21.44
C SER A 181 14.78 -1.68 -21.40
N SER A 182 15.05 -1.04 -22.55
CA SER A 182 15.65 0.30 -22.60
C SER A 182 14.73 1.41 -22.07
N PHE A 183 13.43 1.16 -22.04
CA PHE A 183 12.40 2.08 -21.51
C PHE A 183 12.13 1.85 -20.02
N ARG A 184 12.55 0.70 -19.45
CA ARG A 184 12.43 0.39 -18.02
C ARG A 184 13.51 1.12 -17.23
N LYS A 185 13.28 2.40 -16.99
CA LYS A 185 14.18 3.21 -16.16
C LYS A 185 13.58 3.25 -14.77
N ALA A 186 14.34 2.96 -13.72
CA ALA A 186 13.86 3.08 -12.34
C ALA A 186 13.59 4.56 -11.99
N HIS A 187 12.49 5.11 -12.49
CA HIS A 187 12.08 6.47 -12.28
C HIS A 187 11.28 6.54 -10.97
N ASN A 188 11.90 7.12 -9.95
CA ASN A 188 11.15 7.77 -8.88
C ASN A 188 10.85 9.19 -9.36
N GLN A 189 9.77 9.37 -10.12
CA GLN A 189 9.35 10.73 -10.45
C GLN A 189 8.95 11.43 -9.15
N PRO A 190 9.51 12.61 -8.83
CA PRO A 190 9.16 13.31 -7.60
C PRO A 190 7.68 13.67 -7.62
N ARG A 191 6.92 13.18 -6.64
CA ARG A 191 5.50 13.53 -6.47
C ARG A 191 5.34 14.78 -5.62
N PRO A 192 4.30 15.61 -5.88
CA PRO A 192 4.03 16.80 -5.08
C PRO A 192 3.46 16.49 -3.68
N PHE A 193 3.39 15.20 -3.32
CA PHE A 193 2.89 14.70 -2.05
C PHE A 193 3.76 13.56 -1.51
N THR A 194 3.65 13.31 -0.21
CA THR A 194 4.26 12.16 0.46
C THR A 194 3.21 11.07 0.67
N PRO A 195 3.35 9.89 0.07
CA PRO A 195 2.41 8.79 0.29
C PRO A 195 2.60 8.13 1.66
N ILE A 196 1.48 7.79 2.32
CA ILE A 196 1.42 7.03 3.58
C ILE A 196 0.65 5.75 3.31
N TYR A 197 1.32 4.60 3.34
CA TYR A 197 0.75 3.34 2.86
C TYR A 197 0.16 2.48 3.97
N LEU A 198 -1.14 2.24 3.88
CA LEU A 198 -1.91 1.40 4.78
C LEU A 198 -2.45 0.19 4.02
N GLN A 199 -2.17 -1.01 4.50
CA GLN A 199 -2.72 -2.24 3.95
C GLN A 199 -3.74 -2.82 4.93
N LEU A 200 -5.01 -2.78 4.53
CA LEU A 200 -6.05 -3.48 5.27
C LEU A 200 -5.90 -4.98 5.10
N HIS A 201 -5.74 -5.66 6.23
CA HIS A 201 -5.54 -7.09 6.34
C HIS A 201 -6.71 -7.74 7.09
N ARG A 202 -7.07 -8.95 6.64
CA ARG A 202 -7.94 -9.88 7.35
C ARG A 202 -7.35 -11.28 7.24
N PRO A 203 -7.52 -12.15 8.25
CA PRO A 203 -7.18 -13.56 8.15
C PRO A 203 -7.77 -14.19 6.89
N ARG A 204 -7.02 -15.10 6.25
CA ARG A 204 -7.40 -15.67 4.94
C ARG A 204 -8.77 -16.35 4.96
N ARG A 205 -9.09 -17.06 6.04
CA ARG A 205 -10.39 -17.72 6.21
C ARG A 205 -11.54 -16.72 6.18
N GLU A 206 -11.44 -15.69 7.02
CA GLU A 206 -12.43 -14.62 7.10
C GLU A 206 -12.58 -13.87 5.77
N LEU A 207 -11.46 -13.57 5.10
CA LEU A 207 -11.47 -12.93 3.79
C LEU A 207 -12.24 -13.77 2.76
N TYR A 208 -12.07 -15.10 2.77
CA TYR A 208 -12.75 -16.00 1.85
C TYR A 208 -14.24 -16.15 2.15
N GLU A 209 -14.61 -16.24 3.44
CA GLU A 209 -16.01 -16.24 3.88
C GLU A 209 -16.70 -14.95 3.43
N ARG A 210 -16.07 -13.79 3.61
CA ARG A 210 -16.59 -12.49 3.15
C ARG A 210 -16.72 -12.41 1.63
N ILE A 211 -15.75 -12.94 0.88
CA ILE A 211 -15.83 -13.00 -0.59
C ILE A 211 -17.02 -13.85 -1.03
N ASN A 212 -17.19 -15.05 -0.46
CA ASN A 212 -18.28 -15.95 -0.85
C ASN A 212 -19.63 -15.30 -0.55
N ARG A 213 -19.78 -14.77 0.66
CA ARG A 213 -21.00 -14.08 1.08
C ARG A 213 -21.32 -12.87 0.21
N ARG A 214 -20.31 -12.11 -0.20
CA ARG A 214 -20.49 -10.98 -1.11
C ARG A 214 -21.02 -11.40 -2.46
N VAL A 215 -20.54 -12.51 -3.02
CA VAL A 215 -21.05 -13.02 -4.30
C VAL A 215 -22.51 -13.47 -4.18
N GLU A 216 -22.90 -14.09 -3.07
CA GLU A 216 -24.29 -14.43 -2.79
C GLU A 216 -25.18 -13.18 -2.71
N ILE A 217 -24.70 -12.13 -2.01
CA ILE A 217 -25.40 -10.85 -1.91
C ILE A 217 -25.57 -10.22 -3.30
N MET A 218 -24.48 -10.12 -4.07
CA MET A 218 -24.51 -9.59 -5.44
C MET A 218 -25.52 -10.35 -6.33
N ALA A 219 -25.57 -11.68 -6.22
CA ALA A 219 -26.54 -12.48 -6.95
C ALA A 219 -27.98 -12.13 -6.57
N GLY A 220 -28.25 -11.89 -5.28
CA GLY A 220 -29.55 -11.42 -4.80
C GLY A 220 -29.89 -9.97 -5.14
N GLU A 221 -28.88 -9.13 -5.40
CA GLU A 221 -29.03 -7.71 -5.77
C GLU A 221 -29.20 -7.47 -7.27
N GLY A 222 -29.18 -8.54 -8.09
CA GLY A 222 -29.41 -8.44 -9.53
C GLY A 222 -28.14 -8.45 -10.39
N LEU A 223 -27.06 -9.08 -9.91
CA LEU A 223 -25.83 -9.24 -10.69
C LEU A 223 -26.07 -9.92 -12.06
N LEU A 224 -27.03 -10.85 -12.13
CA LEU A 224 -27.34 -11.56 -13.37
C LEU A 224 -27.97 -10.63 -14.41
N GLU A 225 -28.87 -9.76 -13.98
CA GLU A 225 -29.56 -8.77 -14.79
C GLU A 225 -28.56 -7.72 -15.28
N GLU A 226 -27.68 -7.22 -14.40
CA GLU A 226 -26.59 -6.33 -14.77
C GLU A 226 -25.70 -6.98 -15.83
N ALA A 227 -25.19 -8.19 -15.58
CA ALA A 227 -24.35 -8.90 -16.54
C ALA A 227 -25.06 -9.17 -17.87
N ARG A 228 -26.36 -9.52 -17.84
CA ARG A 228 -27.15 -9.75 -19.05
C ARG A 228 -27.29 -8.49 -19.89
N SER A 229 -27.45 -7.33 -19.26
CA SER A 229 -27.51 -6.04 -19.96
C SER A 229 -26.19 -5.68 -20.67
N LEU A 230 -25.05 -6.09 -20.11
CA LEU A 230 -23.71 -5.82 -20.66
C LEU A 230 -23.19 -6.90 -21.60
N TYR A 231 -23.87 -8.06 -21.68
CA TYR A 231 -23.46 -9.18 -22.52
C TYR A 231 -23.29 -8.84 -24.02
N PRO A 232 -24.10 -7.95 -24.64
CA PRO A 232 -23.86 -7.52 -26.02
C PRO A 232 -22.46 -6.90 -26.24
N GLN A 233 -21.90 -6.28 -25.20
CA GLN A 233 -20.59 -5.62 -25.22
C GLN A 233 -19.48 -6.49 -24.61
N ARG A 234 -19.73 -7.77 -24.33
CA ARG A 234 -18.83 -8.67 -23.57
C ARG A 234 -17.37 -8.69 -24.03
N GLU A 235 -17.07 -8.39 -25.29
CA GLU A 235 -15.71 -8.40 -25.84
C GLU A 235 -14.87 -7.18 -25.38
N LEU A 236 -15.49 -6.14 -24.81
CA LEU A 236 -14.80 -4.95 -24.29
C LEU A 236 -13.90 -5.29 -23.10
N SER A 237 -12.72 -4.65 -23.05
CA SER A 237 -11.69 -4.96 -22.04
C SER A 237 -12.18 -4.75 -20.61
N ALA A 238 -13.04 -3.76 -20.36
CA ALA A 238 -13.64 -3.50 -19.06
C ALA A 238 -14.42 -4.72 -18.52
N LEU A 239 -15.11 -5.45 -19.40
CA LEU A 239 -15.95 -6.60 -19.07
C LEU A 239 -15.17 -7.93 -19.01
N GLN A 240 -13.89 -7.94 -19.41
CA GLN A 240 -12.99 -9.08 -19.30
C GLN A 240 -12.49 -9.26 -17.86
N THR A 241 -13.42 -9.41 -16.92
CA THR A 241 -13.12 -9.46 -15.49
C THR A 241 -13.99 -10.46 -14.72
N VAL A 242 -13.51 -10.84 -13.53
CA VAL A 242 -14.19 -11.78 -12.63
C VAL A 242 -15.57 -11.24 -12.26
N GLY A 243 -16.58 -12.10 -12.28
CA GLY A 243 -17.99 -11.76 -12.10
C GLY A 243 -18.72 -11.83 -13.44
N TYR A 244 -18.23 -11.10 -14.43
CA TYR A 244 -18.86 -10.97 -15.74
C TYR A 244 -18.51 -12.13 -16.68
N GLN A 245 -17.23 -12.49 -16.79
CA GLN A 245 -16.80 -13.59 -17.67
C GLN A 245 -17.49 -14.92 -17.35
N GLU A 246 -17.66 -15.23 -16.07
CA GLU A 246 -18.36 -16.44 -15.62
C GLU A 246 -19.84 -16.42 -15.99
N LEU A 247 -20.51 -15.26 -15.85
CA LEU A 247 -21.92 -15.11 -16.23
C LEU A 247 -22.11 -15.11 -17.75
N PHE A 248 -21.18 -14.54 -18.51
CA PHE A 248 -21.20 -14.63 -19.96
C PHE A 248 -21.06 -16.08 -20.44
N ALA A 249 -20.20 -16.88 -19.81
CA ALA A 249 -20.11 -18.31 -20.08
C ALA A 249 -21.41 -19.06 -19.75
N HIS A 250 -22.14 -18.63 -18.70
CA HIS A 250 -23.48 -19.15 -18.43
C HIS A 250 -24.48 -18.76 -19.53
N PHE A 251 -24.47 -17.51 -20.00
CA PHE A 251 -25.34 -17.07 -21.10
C PHE A 251 -25.02 -17.77 -22.44
N ASP A 252 -23.75 -18.15 -22.64
CA ASP A 252 -23.32 -19.02 -23.74
C ASP A 252 -23.74 -20.49 -23.58
N SER A 253 -24.48 -20.84 -22.52
CA SER A 253 -24.87 -22.23 -22.19
C SER A 253 -23.68 -23.17 -21.97
N LYS A 254 -22.49 -22.63 -21.66
CA LYS A 254 -21.28 -23.42 -21.34
C LYS A 254 -21.26 -23.89 -19.88
N LEU A 255 -22.02 -23.23 -19.01
CA LEU A 255 -22.12 -23.49 -17.57
C LEU A 255 -23.55 -23.27 -17.08
N SER A 256 -23.94 -23.96 -16.00
CA SER A 256 -25.14 -23.61 -15.25
C SER A 256 -24.94 -22.29 -14.47
N GLN A 257 -26.03 -21.66 -14.05
CA GLN A 257 -25.98 -20.47 -13.20
C GLN A 257 -25.26 -20.75 -11.88
N GLU A 258 -25.53 -21.91 -11.27
CA GLU A 258 -24.91 -22.32 -10.01
C GLU A 258 -23.40 -22.51 -10.17
N GLU A 259 -22.98 -23.16 -11.26
CA GLU A 259 -21.56 -23.33 -11.60
C GLU A 259 -20.89 -21.97 -11.80
N ALA A 260 -21.52 -21.04 -12.52
CA ALA A 260 -21.00 -19.69 -12.72
C ALA A 260 -20.78 -18.98 -11.37
N LEU A 261 -21.75 -19.01 -10.45
CA LEU A 261 -21.59 -18.39 -9.12
C LEU A 261 -20.43 -19.01 -8.31
N VAL A 262 -20.28 -20.34 -8.34
CA VAL A 262 -19.14 -21.03 -7.70
C VAL A 262 -17.82 -20.59 -8.31
N LEU A 263 -17.77 -20.42 -9.63
CA LEU A 263 -16.59 -19.92 -10.34
C LEU A 263 -16.27 -18.47 -9.97
N ILE A 264 -17.27 -17.59 -9.86
CA ILE A 264 -17.08 -16.19 -9.44
C ILE A 264 -16.45 -16.16 -8.04
N GLN A 265 -16.99 -16.93 -7.09
CA GLN A 265 -16.41 -17.03 -5.74
C GLN A 265 -14.95 -17.51 -5.80
N ARG A 266 -14.67 -18.58 -6.54
CA ARG A 266 -13.32 -19.15 -6.69
C ARG A 266 -12.35 -18.14 -7.31
N ASN A 267 -12.73 -17.51 -8.40
CA ASN A 267 -11.88 -16.61 -9.16
C ASN A 267 -11.70 -15.27 -8.42
N THR A 268 -12.67 -14.83 -7.62
CA THR A 268 -12.54 -13.69 -6.70
C THR A 268 -11.53 -13.99 -5.59
N ARG A 269 -11.54 -15.20 -5.01
CA ARG A 269 -10.49 -15.64 -4.06
C ARG A 269 -9.10 -15.68 -4.69
N ARG A 270 -9.00 -16.12 -5.95
CA ARG A 270 -7.74 -16.10 -6.71
C ARG A 270 -7.28 -14.66 -6.98
N TYR A 271 -8.20 -13.75 -7.30
CA TYR A 271 -7.90 -12.33 -7.47
C TYR A 271 -7.40 -11.70 -6.16
N ALA A 272 -8.08 -11.95 -5.04
CA ALA A 272 -7.63 -11.51 -3.71
C ALA A 272 -6.23 -12.04 -3.37
N LYS A 273 -5.93 -13.31 -3.69
CA LYS A 273 -4.58 -13.88 -3.53
C LYS A 273 -3.54 -13.10 -4.35
N ARG A 274 -3.84 -12.77 -5.62
CA ARG A 274 -2.93 -11.97 -6.46
C ARG A 274 -2.68 -10.57 -5.88
N GLN A 275 -3.72 -9.93 -5.35
CA GLN A 275 -3.59 -8.64 -4.66
C GLN A 275 -2.67 -8.75 -3.44
N LEU A 276 -2.86 -9.77 -2.59
CA LEU A 276 -1.98 -10.01 -1.45
C LEU A 276 -0.53 -10.28 -1.87
N THR A 277 -0.30 -11.02 -2.96
CA THR A 277 1.04 -11.22 -3.51
C THR A 277 1.67 -9.90 -3.97
N TRP A 278 0.89 -8.97 -4.51
CA TRP A 278 1.38 -7.65 -4.90
C TRP A 278 1.90 -6.86 -3.70
N TYR A 279 1.10 -6.75 -2.63
CA TYR A 279 1.46 -5.97 -1.43
C TYR A 279 2.69 -6.50 -0.68
N ARG A 280 3.03 -7.78 -0.82
CA ARG A 280 4.20 -8.38 -0.18
C ARG A 280 5.53 -7.97 -0.80
N ARG A 281 5.54 -7.36 -1.98
CA ARG A 281 6.77 -7.10 -2.74
C ARG A 281 7.57 -5.92 -2.19
N ASP A 282 6.89 -4.85 -1.76
CA ASP A 282 7.54 -3.54 -1.65
C ASP A 282 7.75 -3.06 -0.19
N GLY A 283 7.40 -3.87 0.82
CA GLY A 283 7.79 -3.74 2.24
C GLY A 283 7.39 -2.44 2.98
N HIS A 284 6.80 -1.48 2.28
CA HIS A 284 6.46 -0.14 2.81
C HIS A 284 5.02 -0.02 3.32
N TRP A 285 4.22 -1.08 3.19
CA TRP A 285 2.83 -1.12 3.62
C TRP A 285 2.72 -1.38 5.12
N LYS A 286 2.01 -0.51 5.84
CA LYS A 286 1.64 -0.80 7.23
C LYS A 286 0.41 -1.68 7.25
N LEU A 287 0.56 -2.92 7.72
CA LEU A 287 -0.57 -3.83 7.93
C LEU A 287 -1.44 -3.35 9.08
N LEU A 288 -2.75 -3.32 8.84
CA LEU A 288 -3.79 -2.91 9.80
C LEU A 288 -5.02 -3.80 9.65
N ARG A 289 -5.68 -4.15 10.76
CA ARG A 289 -7.07 -4.62 10.70
C ARG A 289 -7.99 -3.41 10.51
N PRO A 290 -9.16 -3.58 9.88
CA PRO A 290 -10.11 -2.48 9.71
C PRO A 290 -10.61 -1.86 11.03
N ASP A 291 -10.49 -2.61 12.12
CA ASP A 291 -10.93 -2.20 13.46
C ASP A 291 -9.82 -1.46 14.24
N ASP A 292 -8.57 -1.44 13.74
CA ASP A 292 -7.41 -0.81 14.39
C ASP A 292 -7.36 0.71 14.17
N TRP A 293 -8.48 1.39 14.41
CA TRP A 293 -8.67 2.80 14.03
C TRP A 293 -7.74 3.76 14.77
N GLU A 294 -7.67 3.67 16.09
CA GLU A 294 -6.86 4.55 16.91
C GLU A 294 -5.38 4.43 16.53
N PHE A 295 -4.92 3.20 16.30
CA PHE A 295 -3.57 2.92 15.85
C PHE A 295 -3.32 3.49 14.45
N ALA A 296 -4.27 3.36 13.52
CA ALA A 296 -4.14 3.92 12.17
C ALA A 296 -3.98 5.45 12.20
N LEU A 297 -4.76 6.15 13.03
CA LEU A 297 -4.64 7.60 13.19
C LEU A 297 -3.29 7.99 13.79
N GLN A 298 -2.84 7.29 14.84
CA GLN A 298 -1.52 7.53 15.43
C GLN A 298 -0.39 7.33 14.41
N TYR A 299 -0.47 6.26 13.60
CA TYR A 299 0.50 6.00 12.54
C TYR A 299 0.52 7.11 11.48
N ILE A 300 -0.67 7.55 11.01
CA ILE A 300 -0.79 8.63 10.03
C ILE A 300 -0.21 9.93 10.61
N GLU A 301 -0.57 10.31 11.83
CA GLU A 301 -0.07 11.55 12.45
C GLU A 301 1.44 11.51 12.70
N ALA A 302 1.98 10.37 13.13
CA ALA A 302 3.43 10.19 13.26
C ALA A 302 4.15 10.34 11.91
N ALA A 303 3.63 9.72 10.85
CA ALA A 303 4.18 9.83 9.51
C ALA A 303 4.11 11.28 8.97
N ARG A 304 3.03 12.02 9.28
CA ARG A 304 2.85 13.42 8.88
C ARG A 304 3.76 14.39 9.63
N THR A 305 3.93 14.21 10.94
CA THR A 305 4.64 15.16 11.80
C THR A 305 6.14 14.97 11.84
N GLN A 306 6.65 13.74 11.63
CA GLN A 306 8.04 13.41 11.92
C GLN A 306 8.83 12.83 10.75
N GLY A 307 8.26 12.69 9.53
CA GLY A 307 9.01 12.10 8.41
C GLY A 307 9.51 10.68 8.69
N VAL A 308 8.81 9.94 9.55
CA VAL A 308 9.19 8.60 10.00
C VAL A 308 8.92 7.60 8.90
N ARG A 309 9.91 6.75 8.60
CA ARG A 309 9.77 5.63 7.68
C ARG A 309 9.66 4.36 8.51
N ILE A 310 8.55 3.64 8.35
CA ILE A 310 8.29 2.41 9.08
C ILE A 310 8.44 1.23 8.11
N ARG A 311 9.37 0.33 8.39
CA ARG A 311 9.63 -0.87 7.58
C ARG A 311 9.34 -2.12 8.40
N GLN A 312 8.74 -3.14 7.78
CA GLN A 312 8.70 -4.48 8.38
C GLN A 312 9.86 -5.29 7.81
N ARG A 313 10.67 -5.91 8.68
CA ARG A 313 11.72 -6.86 8.28
C ARG A 313 11.46 -8.24 8.88
N PRO A 314 11.77 -9.32 8.14
CA PRO A 314 11.97 -10.61 8.77
C PRO A 314 13.22 -10.53 9.68
N SER A 315 13.06 -10.87 10.97
CA SER A 315 14.17 -10.87 11.93
C SER A 315 15.24 -11.90 11.51
N PRO A 316 16.53 -11.53 11.42
CA PRO A 316 17.62 -12.45 11.06
C PRO A 316 17.81 -13.59 12.06
N ALA A 317 17.39 -13.42 13.31
CA ALA A 317 17.73 -14.34 14.41
C ALA A 317 16.62 -15.34 14.77
N SER A 318 15.38 -15.14 14.32
CA SER A 318 14.23 -15.90 14.88
C SER A 318 13.16 -16.35 13.90
N GLY A 319 13.24 -15.99 12.61
CA GLY A 319 12.18 -16.30 11.64
C GLY A 319 10.82 -15.64 11.97
N ARG A 320 10.82 -14.61 12.83
CA ARG A 320 9.62 -13.86 13.26
C ARG A 320 9.62 -12.43 12.71
N GLU A 321 8.43 -11.84 12.62
CA GLU A 321 8.22 -10.48 12.11
C GLU A 321 8.73 -9.44 13.12
N ALA A 322 9.61 -8.54 12.69
CA ALA A 322 10.04 -7.39 13.47
C ALA A 322 9.61 -6.08 12.78
N LEU A 323 9.19 -5.11 13.59
CA LEU A 323 8.82 -3.76 13.15
C LEU A 323 10.03 -2.84 13.31
N GLU A 324 10.54 -2.25 12.23
CA GLU A 324 11.63 -1.26 12.23
C GLU A 324 11.01 0.14 12.09
N LEU A 325 11.13 0.98 13.12
CA LEU A 325 10.79 2.41 13.07
C LEU A 325 12.05 3.21 12.79
N SER A 326 12.20 3.76 11.58
CA SER A 326 13.33 4.61 11.21
C SER A 326 12.93 6.09 11.26
N LEU A 327 13.59 6.86 12.13
CA LEU A 327 13.47 8.32 12.17
C LEU A 327 14.35 8.92 11.06
N LEU A 328 13.75 9.63 10.10
CA LEU A 328 14.51 10.33 9.06
C LEU A 328 14.69 11.80 9.44
N GLY A 329 15.93 12.29 9.41
CA GLY A 329 16.24 13.72 9.48
C GLY A 329 16.91 14.16 8.19
N ASN A 330 16.32 15.15 7.50
CA ASN A 330 16.79 15.65 6.19
C ASN A 330 16.97 14.56 5.12
N GLY A 331 16.09 13.55 5.12
CA GLY A 331 16.12 12.45 4.14
C GLY A 331 17.15 11.36 4.43
N GLN A 332 17.91 11.46 5.52
CA GLN A 332 18.83 10.42 6.00
C GLN A 332 18.30 9.73 7.26
N GLU A 333 18.51 8.42 7.36
CA GLU A 333 18.16 7.62 8.53
C GLU A 333 19.04 8.00 9.72
N ARG A 334 18.40 8.45 10.80
CA ARG A 334 19.09 8.93 12.01
C ARG A 334 19.06 7.95 13.17
N ALA A 335 18.01 7.13 13.25
CA ALA A 335 17.86 6.08 14.25
C ALA A 335 16.83 5.07 13.76
N SER A 336 16.97 3.80 14.16
CA SER A 336 16.09 2.70 13.81
C SER A 336 15.74 1.94 15.08
N LEU A 337 14.45 1.71 15.35
CA LEU A 337 14.00 0.92 16.50
C LEU A 337 13.36 -0.37 16.00
N LEU A 338 13.92 -1.53 16.36
CA LEU A 338 13.35 -2.83 16.05
C LEU A 338 12.47 -3.31 17.22
N PHE A 339 11.22 -3.66 16.90
CA PHE A 339 10.24 -4.24 17.82
C PHE A 339 9.98 -5.69 17.43
N SER A 340 10.11 -6.61 18.39
CA SER A 340 9.72 -8.02 18.25
C SER A 340 8.84 -8.41 19.44
N GLU A 341 7.62 -8.90 19.18
CA GLU A 341 6.75 -9.43 20.23
C GLU A 341 7.10 -10.90 20.54
N SER A 342 7.52 -11.16 21.77
CA SER A 342 7.41 -12.46 22.42
C SER A 342 6.38 -12.33 23.55
N LYS A 343 5.69 -13.42 23.94
CA LYS A 343 4.62 -13.41 24.96
C LYS A 343 5.05 -12.86 26.34
N GLN A 344 6.31 -12.49 26.56
CA GLN A 344 6.81 -11.93 27.82
C GLN A 344 7.88 -10.83 27.67
N GLU A 345 8.25 -10.42 26.45
CA GLU A 345 9.42 -9.55 26.22
C GLU A 345 9.20 -8.58 25.06
N THR A 346 9.66 -7.34 25.24
CA THR A 346 9.80 -6.34 24.16
C THR A 346 11.30 -6.08 23.97
N LEU A 347 11.83 -6.51 22.82
CA LEU A 347 13.20 -6.21 22.42
C LEU A 347 13.22 -4.82 21.78
N LEU A 348 14.13 -3.95 22.22
CA LEU A 348 14.37 -2.62 21.66
C LEU A 348 15.83 -2.54 21.20
N GLN A 349 16.06 -2.65 19.90
CA GLN A 349 17.38 -2.50 19.29
C GLN A 349 17.41 -1.21 18.46
N GLY A 350 18.39 -0.34 18.70
CA GLY A 350 18.60 0.84 17.87
C GLY A 350 19.92 1.56 18.12
N PRO A 351 20.52 2.21 17.11
CA PRO A 351 21.66 3.09 17.31
C PRO A 351 21.22 4.39 17.99
N PHE A 352 21.96 4.81 19.02
CA PHE A 352 21.82 6.12 19.65
C PHE A 352 22.66 7.16 18.87
N LEU A 353 22.19 8.41 18.84
CA LEU A 353 22.86 9.52 18.15
C LEU A 353 24.32 9.66 18.62
N GLN A 354 25.26 9.61 17.67
CA GLN A 354 26.68 9.91 17.88
C GLN A 354 26.88 11.40 18.21
N GLY A 355 27.56 11.66 19.33
CA GLY A 355 28.50 12.79 19.48
C GLY A 355 29.92 12.32 19.14
N PRO A 356 30.91 13.23 19.05
CA PRO A 356 32.27 12.88 18.64
C PRO A 356 33.04 12.22 19.79
N ALA A 357 32.83 10.92 20.00
CA ALA A 357 33.78 9.95 20.55
C ALA A 357 33.10 8.58 20.63
N ASP A 358 33.64 7.63 19.85
CA ASP A 358 33.57 6.17 19.96
C ASP A 358 32.21 5.41 19.96
N ASN A 359 32.19 4.38 19.12
CA ASN A 359 31.05 3.56 18.73
C ASN A 359 30.48 2.69 19.86
N TRP A 360 29.17 2.75 20.08
CA TRP A 360 28.44 1.71 20.82
C TRP A 360 27.19 1.27 20.07
N ALA A 361 27.13 -0.02 19.74
CA ALA A 361 25.90 -0.74 19.41
C ALA A 361 25.46 -1.50 20.67
N GLY A 362 24.28 -1.23 21.19
CA GLY A 362 23.74 -1.88 22.39
C GLY A 362 22.34 -2.44 22.14
N GLU A 363 22.06 -3.61 22.69
CA GLU A 363 20.72 -4.21 22.74
C GLU A 363 20.08 -3.86 24.09
N VAL A 364 18.84 -3.37 24.10
CA VAL A 364 18.09 -3.15 25.34
C VAL A 364 16.90 -4.11 25.39
N LEU A 365 16.92 -5.00 26.39
CA LEU A 365 15.88 -5.99 26.66
C LEU A 365 14.93 -5.44 27.72
N ILE A 366 13.63 -5.31 27.39
CA ILE A 366 12.62 -4.83 28.33
C ILE A 366 11.60 -5.96 28.59
N HIS A 367 11.53 -6.43 29.84
CA HIS A 367 10.58 -7.46 30.27
C HIS A 367 9.20 -6.86 30.55
N GLN A 368 8.12 -7.47 30.04
CA GLN A 368 6.74 -6.99 30.21
C GLN A 368 6.23 -7.02 31.67
N GLY A 369 6.92 -7.75 32.56
CA GLY A 369 6.61 -7.76 34.00
C GLY A 369 7.16 -6.58 34.80
N ALA A 370 7.93 -5.67 34.19
CA ALA A 370 8.73 -4.66 34.90
C ALA A 370 8.08 -3.26 35.03
N LEU A 371 6.87 -3.05 34.50
CA LEU A 371 6.20 -1.73 34.48
C LEU A 371 5.13 -1.55 35.57
N LEU A 372 4.93 -2.54 36.44
CA LEU A 372 3.90 -2.52 37.49
C LEU A 372 4.48 -2.94 38.84
N ALA A 373 5.31 -2.10 39.46
CA ALA A 373 5.49 -2.01 40.91
C ALA A 373 6.43 -0.84 41.24
N GLU A 374 6.10 -0.11 42.31
CA GLU A 374 6.88 1.00 42.85
C GLU A 374 8.33 0.57 43.17
N GLU A 375 9.28 1.41 42.77
CA GLU A 375 10.73 1.29 42.96
C GLU A 375 11.41 0.05 42.32
N ARG A 376 12.07 0.25 41.17
CA ARG A 376 13.31 -0.44 40.79
C ARG A 376 14.01 0.19 39.59
N GLN A 377 15.34 0.17 39.63
CA GLN A 377 16.27 0.70 38.63
C GLN A 377 16.26 -0.15 37.34
N LEU A 378 16.28 0.52 36.18
CA LEU A 378 16.53 -0.09 34.88
C LEU A 378 18.05 -0.25 34.69
N THR A 379 18.51 -1.47 34.46
CA THR A 379 19.93 -1.78 34.24
C THR A 379 20.11 -2.34 32.83
N ALA A 380 21.03 -1.78 32.05
CA ALA A 380 21.43 -2.37 30.76
C ALA A 380 22.90 -2.74 30.80
N PHE A 381 23.25 -3.78 30.04
CA PHE A 381 24.60 -4.35 29.99
C PHE A 381 25.13 -4.31 28.55
N SER A 382 26.43 -4.14 28.40
CA SER A 382 27.12 -4.37 27.14
C SER A 382 27.10 -5.86 26.79
N PRO A 383 27.43 -6.25 25.54
CA PRO A 383 27.64 -7.65 25.16
C PRO A 383 28.74 -8.36 25.99
N SER A 384 29.62 -7.61 26.64
CA SER A 384 30.66 -8.10 27.57
C SER A 384 30.20 -8.18 29.03
N GLY A 385 28.91 -7.92 29.33
CA GLY A 385 28.36 -7.98 30.68
C GLY A 385 28.62 -6.74 31.54
N THR A 386 29.03 -5.61 30.93
CA THR A 386 29.35 -4.37 31.66
C THR A 386 28.13 -3.47 31.75
N GLU A 387 27.74 -3.06 32.94
CA GLU A 387 26.59 -2.19 33.17
C GLU A 387 26.78 -0.77 32.58
N LEU A 388 25.93 -0.38 31.62
CA LEU A 388 26.05 0.80 30.76
C LEU A 388 25.38 2.07 31.32
N PHE A 389 24.33 1.93 32.14
CA PHE A 389 23.59 3.05 32.70
C PHE A 389 23.84 3.18 34.19
N HIS A 390 23.87 4.41 34.69
CA HIS A 390 23.94 4.70 36.13
C HIS A 390 22.56 5.14 36.67
N GLU A 391 21.73 5.77 35.84
CA GLU A 391 20.43 6.26 36.26
C GLU A 391 19.46 6.32 35.08
N VAL A 392 18.24 5.84 35.31
CA VAL A 392 17.14 5.90 34.33
C VAL A 392 15.97 6.61 35.00
N CYS A 393 15.55 7.73 34.42
CA CYS A 393 14.40 8.48 34.88
C CYS A 393 13.22 8.30 33.94
N VAL A 394 12.07 7.94 34.51
CA VAL A 394 10.77 7.95 33.86
C VAL A 394 10.07 9.24 34.27
N VAL A 395 9.71 10.09 33.31
CA VAL A 395 9.04 11.36 33.59
C VAL A 395 7.69 11.38 32.91
N GLU A 396 6.64 11.68 33.69
CA GLU A 396 5.30 11.93 33.13
C GLU A 396 5.25 13.31 32.45
N SER A 397 4.34 13.43 31.49
CA SER A 397 4.06 14.67 30.77
C SER A 397 3.64 15.85 31.65
N SER A 398 3.23 15.59 32.90
CA SER A 398 2.88 16.56 33.93
C SER A 398 4.09 17.29 34.54
N GLY A 399 5.33 16.89 34.21
CA GLY A 399 6.53 17.40 34.89
C GLY A 399 6.78 16.72 36.24
N LYS A 400 5.98 15.72 36.60
CA LYS A 400 6.18 14.94 37.81
C LYS A 400 7.28 13.91 37.55
N GLU A 401 8.43 14.14 38.17
CA GLU A 401 9.49 13.15 38.30
C GLU A 401 8.96 11.96 39.12
N LEU A 402 9.07 10.74 38.57
CA LEU A 402 8.80 9.52 39.32
C LEU A 402 10.01 9.10 40.19
N LEU A 403 11.20 9.67 39.94
CA LEU A 403 12.46 9.54 40.70
C LEU A 403 13.23 10.89 40.67
N PRO A 404 13.94 11.30 41.74
CA PRO A 404 14.35 12.71 41.93
C PRO A 404 15.65 13.12 41.20
N GLY A 405 15.66 14.26 40.48
CA GLY A 405 16.91 14.89 39.99
C GLY A 405 16.81 15.90 38.82
N TRP A 406 16.94 17.19 39.13
CA TRP A 406 17.29 18.37 38.27
C TRP A 406 16.54 18.58 36.93
N MET A 407 15.74 19.65 36.87
CA MET A 407 15.09 20.15 35.65
C MET A 407 15.87 21.31 34.99
N ALA A 408 16.14 21.19 33.68
CA ALA A 408 16.73 22.27 32.86
C ALA A 408 15.65 23.08 32.10
N PRO A 409 15.91 24.36 31.70
CA PRO A 409 14.95 25.24 31.02
C PRO A 409 14.38 24.70 29.69
N ALA A 410 15.09 23.80 29.01
CA ALA A 410 14.63 23.15 27.78
C ALA A 410 13.40 22.24 27.99
N TRP A 411 13.13 21.81 29.24
CA TRP A 411 12.00 20.96 29.62
C TRP A 411 10.64 21.64 29.41
N GLN A 412 10.51 22.91 29.82
CA GLN A 412 9.23 23.63 29.79
C GLN A 412 8.72 23.88 28.36
N ALA A 413 9.63 24.06 27.40
CA ALA A 413 9.27 24.22 25.99
C ALA A 413 8.83 22.89 25.33
N PHE A 414 9.33 21.76 25.83
CA PHE A 414 9.05 20.44 25.28
C PHE A 414 7.74 19.85 25.84
N SER A 415 7.53 19.93 27.16
CA SER A 415 6.31 19.41 27.82
C SER A 415 5.04 20.14 27.39
N ALA A 416 5.12 21.44 27.12
CA ALA A 416 4.02 22.24 26.58
C ALA A 416 3.53 21.77 25.20
N LYS A 417 4.38 21.05 24.45
CA LYS A 417 4.11 20.62 23.07
C LYS A 417 3.64 19.17 22.97
N PHE A 418 3.92 18.33 23.97
CA PHE A 418 3.62 16.89 23.96
C PHE A 418 3.10 16.39 25.33
N PRO A 419 1.86 16.76 25.71
CA PRO A 419 1.31 16.54 27.05
C PRO A 419 0.90 15.09 27.37
N GLN A 420 1.23 14.09 26.53
CA GLN A 420 0.90 12.67 26.75
C GLN A 420 2.05 11.70 26.40
N ALA A 421 3.27 12.20 26.22
CA ALA A 421 4.42 11.35 25.90
C ALA A 421 5.04 10.74 27.17
N LEU A 422 5.34 9.44 27.12
CA LEU A 422 6.23 8.75 28.06
C LEU A 422 7.66 8.89 27.51
N ILE A 423 8.55 9.54 28.25
CA ILE A 423 9.91 9.85 27.80
C ILE A 423 10.91 9.14 28.73
N LEU A 424 11.80 8.36 28.13
CA LEU A 424 12.93 7.72 28.82
C LEU A 424 14.17 8.60 28.66
N LYS A 425 14.70 9.11 29.78
CA LYS A 425 15.98 9.82 29.82
C LYS A 425 17.04 8.85 30.35
N LEU A 426 18.06 8.59 29.54
CA LEU A 426 19.16 7.67 29.86
C LEU A 426 20.44 8.49 30.13
N ASN A 427 20.98 8.38 31.35
CA ASN A 427 22.29 8.94 31.68
C ASN A 427 23.37 7.88 31.46
N LEU A 428 24.24 8.10 30.47
CA LEU A 428 25.39 7.25 30.18
C LEU A 428 26.48 7.45 31.23
N LYS A 429 27.18 6.38 31.65
CA LYS A 429 28.42 6.53 32.41
C LYS A 429 29.45 7.27 31.54
N PRO A 430 30.30 8.16 32.11
CA PRO A 430 31.41 8.74 31.36
C PRO A 430 32.40 7.62 31.00
N GLY A 431 32.61 7.38 29.71
CA GLY A 431 33.50 6.33 29.19
C GLY A 431 32.97 5.71 27.91
#